data_AF-A0A1U7EUG4-F1
#
_entry.id   AF-A0A1U7EUG4-F1
#
_cell.length_a   1.000
_cell.length_b   1.000
_cell.length_c   1.000
_cell.angle_alpha   90.00
_cell.angle_beta   90.00
_cell.angle_gamma   90.00
#
_symmetry.space_group_name_H-M   'P 1'
#
loop_
_entity.id
_entity.type
_entity.pdbx_description
1 polymer ?
#
loop_
_entity_poly.entity_id
_entity_poly.type
_entity_poly.pdbx_seq_one_letter_code
_entity_poly.pdbx_strand_id
1 'polypeptide(L)' 'MSYACSACDSEFESAAGVTQHVALHHDTCAVCNESFGETDELREHVHQSH' A
#
# COMPACT_ATOMS: atom_id res chain seq x y z
N MET A 1 20.40 8.38 -0.34
CA MET A 1 19.62 7.51 0.58
C MET A 1 18.28 7.33 -0.10
N SER A 2 17.94 6.12 -0.53
CA SER A 2 16.59 5.82 -1.02
C SER A 2 15.68 5.53 0.17
N TYR A 3 14.41 5.85 0.02
CA TYR A 3 13.34 5.52 0.96
C TYR A 3 12.51 4.40 0.33
N ALA A 4 12.55 3.22 0.93
CA ALA A 4 11.76 2.08 0.45
C ALA A 4 10.42 2.01 1.18
N CYS A 5 9.37 1.61 0.46
CA CYS A 5 8.12 1.23 1.10
C CYS A 5 8.30 -0.07 1.89
N SER A 6 7.70 -0.17 3.08
CA SER A 6 7.72 -1.40 3.87
C SER A 6 6.68 -2.44 3.42
N ALA A 7 5.74 -2.04 2.55
CA ALA A 7 4.63 -2.86 2.09
C ALA A 7 4.79 -3.34 0.64
N CYS A 8 5.73 -2.77 -0.13
CA CYS A 8 6.00 -3.18 -1.52
C CYS A 8 7.44 -2.80 -1.92
N ASP A 9 7.91 -3.28 -3.07
CA ASP A 9 9.26 -3.02 -3.59
C ASP A 9 9.44 -1.62 -4.24
N SER A 10 8.56 -0.66 -3.93
CA SER A 10 8.68 0.71 -4.45
C SER A 10 9.73 1.51 -3.68
N GLU A 11 10.63 2.16 -4.42
CA GLU A 11 11.66 3.05 -3.89
C GLU A 11 11.45 4.50 -4.30
N PHE A 12 11.74 5.42 -3.38
CA PHE A 12 11.55 6.85 -3.58
C PHE A 12 12.81 7.63 -3.18
N GLU A 13 13.01 8.77 -3.82
CA GLU A 13 14.16 9.65 -3.58
C GLU A 13 13.99 10.54 -2.33
N SER A 14 12.80 10.54 -1.73
CA SER A 14 12.47 11.37 -0.56
C SER A 14 11.50 10.69 0.41
N ALA A 15 11.60 11.06 1.68
CA ALA A 15 10.67 10.61 2.73
C ALA A 15 9.22 11.04 2.41
N ALA A 16 9.03 12.23 1.85
CA ALA A 16 7.70 12.72 1.46
C ALA A 16 7.06 11.82 0.39
N GLY A 17 7.85 11.30 -0.56
CA GLY A 17 7.41 10.35 -1.57
C GLY A 17 6.90 9.04 -0.96
N VAL A 18 7.68 8.42 -0.07
CA VAL A 18 7.23 7.23 0.67
C VAL A 18 5.99 7.52 1.50
N THR A 19 5.95 8.62 2.25
CA THR A 19 4.80 8.93 3.11
C THR A 19 3.50 9.10 2.32
N GLN A 20 3.54 9.80 1.18
CA GLN A 20 2.37 9.95 0.32
C GLN A 20 1.98 8.62 -0.33
N HIS A 21 2.94 7.83 -0.76
CA HIS A 21 2.69 6.51 -1.32
C HIS A 21 2.06 5.55 -0.30
N VAL A 22 2.55 5.52 0.95
CA VAL A 22 1.98 4.68 2.02
C VAL A 22 0.55 5.09 2.38
N ALA A 23 0.20 6.37 2.22
CA ALA A 23 -1.18 6.80 2.39
C ALA A 23 -2.11 6.20 1.31
N LEU A 24 -1.61 5.82 0.13
CA LEU A 24 -2.41 5.16 -0.91
C LEU A 24 -2.57 3.64 -0.67
N HIS A 25 -1.68 3.05 0.14
CA HIS A 25 -1.82 1.65 0.59
C HIS A 25 -3.00 1.45 1.55
N HIS A 26 -3.59 2.52 2.09
CA HIS A 26 -4.80 2.41 2.92
C HIS A 26 -5.99 1.81 2.14
N ASP A 27 -5.96 1.96 0.82
CA ASP A 27 -7.00 1.51 -0.10
C ASP A 27 -6.43 0.46 -1.08
N THR A 28 -5.23 -0.08 -0.84
CA THR A 28 -4.58 -1.06 -1.73
C THR A 28 -4.08 -2.26 -0.95
N CYS A 29 -4.35 -3.47 -1.44
CA CYS A 29 -3.88 -4.70 -0.80
C CYS A 29 -2.37 -4.84 -0.92
N ALA A 30 -1.66 -4.88 0.21
CA ALA A 30 -0.20 -5.03 0.21
C ALA A 30 0.29 -6.39 -0.35
N VAL A 31 -0.59 -7.39 -0.45
CA VAL A 31 -0.21 -8.74 -0.95
C VAL A 31 -0.33 -8.84 -2.46
N CYS A 32 -1.43 -8.37 -3.05
CA CYS A 32 -1.70 -8.48 -4.49
C CYS A 32 -1.70 -7.14 -5.25
N ASN A 33 -1.53 -6.02 -4.55
CA ASN A 33 -1.56 -4.64 -5.07
C ASN A 33 -2.90 -4.26 -5.77
N GLU A 34 -4.00 -4.90 -5.40
CA GLU A 34 -5.33 -4.53 -5.86
C GLU A 34 -5.86 -3.31 -5.09
N SER A 35 -6.47 -2.35 -5.79
CA SER A 35 -7.02 -1.12 -5.21
C SER A 35 -8.52 -1.23 -4.96
N PHE A 36 -8.97 -0.70 -3.82
CA PHE A 36 -10.33 -0.74 -3.32
C PHE A 36 -10.86 0.68 -3.13
N GLY A 37 -12.18 0.85 -3.14
CA GLY A 37 -12.80 2.15 -2.91
C GLY A 37 -12.94 2.49 -1.43
N GLU A 38 -13.02 1.46 -0.59
CA GLU A 38 -13.22 1.58 0.85
C GLU A 38 -12.28 0.64 1.62
N THR A 39 -11.85 1.07 2.82
CA THR A 39 -10.98 0.26 3.69
C THR A 39 -11.63 -1.07 4.12
N ASP A 40 -12.97 -1.13 4.20
CA ASP A 40 -13.67 -2.35 4.57
C ASP A 40 -13.65 -3.39 3.45
N GLU A 41 -13.75 -2.97 2.18
CA GLU A 41 -13.57 -3.86 1.02
C GLU A 41 -12.17 -4.45 1.00
N LEU A 42 -11.15 -3.63 1.27
CA LEU A 42 -9.77 -4.09 1.40
C LEU A 42 -9.62 -5.13 2.52
N ARG A 43 -10.23 -4.89 3.68
CA ARG A 43 -10.17 -5.84 4.82
C ARG A 43 -10.83 -7.17 4.49
N GLU A 44 -12.01 -7.14 3.89
CA GLU A 44 -12.71 -8.36 3.44
C GLU A 44 -11.91 -9.09 2.37
N HIS A 45 -11.35 -8.35 1.40
CA HIS A 45 -10.47 -8.92 0.38
C HIS A 45 -9.28 -9.65 1.01
N VAL A 46 -8.57 -8.99 1.93
CA VAL A 46 -7.42 -9.61 2.62
C VAL A 46 -7.90 -10.84 3.36
N HIS A 47 -8.98 -10.76 4.14
CA HIS A 47 -9.47 -11.90 4.91
C HIS A 47 -9.91 -13.11 4.07
N GLN A 48 -10.48 -12.87 2.88
CA GLN A 48 -11.04 -13.92 2.03
C GLN A 48 -10.05 -14.44 0.97
N SER A 49 -9.05 -13.63 0.59
CA SER A 49 -8.13 -13.94 -0.51
C SER A 49 -6.70 -14.28 -0.02
N HIS A 50 -6.33 -13.89 1.21
CA HIS A 50 -4.97 -13.98 1.75
C HIS A 50 -4.93 -14.42 3.22
#